data_AF-A0AAX4JMN4-F1
#
_entry.id   AF-A0AAX4JMN4-F1
#
_cell.length_a   1.000
_cell.length_b   1.000
_cell.length_c   1.000
_cell.angle_alpha   90.00
_cell.angle_beta   90.00
_cell.angle_gamma   90.00
#
_symmetry.space_group_name_H-M   'P 1'
#
loop_
_entity.id
_entity.type
_entity.pdbx_description
1 polymer ?
#
loop_
_entity_poly.entity_id
_entity_poly.type
_entity_poly.pdbx_seq_one_letter_code
_entity_poly.pdbx_strand_id
1 'polypeptide(L)'
;MSEDITSTGPVNRGDSRWSVGRILDEIGLVSLWETGPDSWLVLISRTTRMFAYGSNGIFIALFFSELGFSDFKIGLFMTLTLFGDVFLTILLTLIADNYLGRRNILKFGSIMMILSGLVFIYFENYYILLFASIIGIISATGGDFGPFRAIEESILSYITTTTNKKNSKIRSNVLSWYVVTSALGSAIGTELSGKLVNYLSQKPNWNNIRAYHTMFWLYVINGTIGLICILLLSDRTEVNPNVNGKQQLKDEEDSEIIENQRLLNEDQDDDDDNDGNRKSNSSTIENIPLSSTSTINPPTTTPNGDTISSRSDSKWSSRLSQISQQTRSVMFKLWPLLAVDTLADGMVGYALTTYYLSLKYKLSNSLLGDITSISYFLAAISSIAAGPLANHLGLINTMVFTHIPSSAAVLLFPLPSENNLVLTIILFFIRTGLNNMDQAPRAAFIAAVVPTNELTAVNGITSTLRTLSSTVGPTITGWLAQGENFWIAFVAAGSLRLAYDFGLWALFVNMKINQ
;
A
#
# COMPACT_ATOMS: atom_id res chain seq x y z
N MET A 1 -53.53 13.15 -17.42
CA MET A 1 -53.90 13.20 -15.99
C MET A 1 -52.63 12.87 -15.24
N SER A 2 -51.92 13.93 -14.89
CA SER A 2 -50.62 13.95 -14.23
C SER A 2 -50.84 13.72 -12.74
N GLU A 3 -50.03 12.92 -12.07
CA GLU A 3 -49.89 13.02 -10.62
C GLU A 3 -48.44 12.81 -10.20
N ASP A 4 -48.00 13.79 -9.42
CA ASP A 4 -46.63 14.19 -9.09
C ASP A 4 -45.92 13.25 -8.11
N ILE A 5 -44.63 13.05 -8.39
CA ILE A 5 -43.63 12.57 -7.44
C ILE A 5 -42.97 13.81 -6.84
N THR A 6 -43.45 14.32 -5.70
CA THR A 6 -42.67 15.17 -4.78
C THR A 6 -43.30 15.22 -3.40
N SER A 7 -42.66 14.58 -2.41
CA SER A 7 -42.80 14.94 -0.99
C SER A 7 -41.66 14.31 -0.18
N THR A 8 -40.51 14.97 -0.17
CA THR A 8 -39.48 14.78 0.85
C THR A 8 -39.80 15.72 2.02
N GLY A 9 -40.47 15.18 3.04
CA GLY A 9 -40.65 15.86 4.33
C GLY A 9 -39.38 15.84 5.19
N PRO A 10 -39.19 16.79 6.11
CA PRO A 10 -37.98 16.92 6.90
C PRO A 10 -37.88 15.78 7.91
N VAL A 11 -36.74 15.08 7.92
CA VAL A 11 -36.46 14.01 8.89
C VAL A 11 -36.29 14.65 10.26
N ASN A 12 -37.27 14.37 11.13
CA ASN A 12 -37.33 14.82 12.51
C ASN A 12 -36.09 14.33 13.29
N ARG A 13 -35.37 15.27 13.93
CA ARG A 13 -34.31 14.99 14.89
C ARG A 13 -34.94 14.48 16.18
N GLY A 14 -34.82 13.19 16.44
CA GLY A 14 -35.17 12.61 17.74
C GLY A 14 -35.64 11.17 17.63
N ASP A 15 -34.70 10.24 17.52
CA ASP A 15 -34.82 8.93 18.17
C ASP A 15 -33.47 8.20 18.17
N SER A 16 -32.87 8.16 19.35
CA SER A 16 -31.61 7.49 19.67
C SER A 16 -31.84 5.98 19.82
N ARG A 17 -31.97 5.29 18.69
CA ARG A 17 -31.74 3.84 18.63
C ARG A 17 -30.74 3.58 17.51
N TRP A 18 -29.51 3.24 17.91
CA TRP A 18 -28.47 2.77 17.01
C TRP A 18 -28.98 1.53 16.28
N SER A 19 -29.59 1.70 15.11
CA SER A 19 -30.00 0.59 14.27
C SER A 19 -28.75 -0.06 13.71
N VAL A 20 -28.69 -1.40 13.74
CA VAL A 20 -27.56 -2.19 13.23
C VAL A 20 -27.19 -1.76 11.81
N GLY A 21 -28.18 -1.38 10.99
CA GLY A 21 -27.96 -0.85 9.64
C GLY A 21 -27.14 0.44 9.58
N ARG A 22 -27.33 1.37 10.53
CA ARG A 22 -26.55 2.62 10.59
C ARG A 22 -25.09 2.35 10.98
N ILE A 23 -24.88 1.43 11.91
CA ILE A 23 -23.54 0.98 12.31
C ILE A 23 -22.85 0.29 11.12
N LEU A 24 -23.54 -0.60 10.41
CA LEU A 24 -22.98 -1.30 9.24
C LEU A 24 -22.67 -0.35 8.08
N ASP A 25 -23.44 0.72 7.91
CA ASP A 25 -23.20 1.75 6.90
C ASP A 25 -22.04 2.69 7.30
N GLU A 26 -21.94 3.05 8.58
CA GLU A 26 -20.81 3.82 9.12
C GLU A 26 -19.48 3.04 9.07
N ILE A 27 -19.52 1.74 9.34
CA ILE A 27 -18.37 0.84 9.23
C ILE A 27 -18.06 0.50 7.74
N GLY A 28 -18.99 0.79 6.81
CA GLY A 28 -18.80 0.58 5.38
C GLY A 28 -18.99 -0.87 4.90
N LEU A 29 -19.56 -1.74 5.73
CA LEU A 29 -19.93 -3.12 5.36
C LEU A 29 -21.05 -3.16 4.33
N VAL A 30 -22.00 -2.21 4.41
CA VAL A 30 -23.05 -2.04 3.40
C VAL A 30 -22.44 -1.71 2.04
N SER A 31 -21.45 -0.81 2.00
CA SER A 31 -20.72 -0.45 0.79
C SER A 31 -20.01 -1.65 0.13
N LEU A 32 -19.47 -2.56 0.93
CA LEU A 32 -18.83 -3.78 0.44
C LEU A 32 -19.85 -4.74 -0.19
N TRP A 33 -21.01 -4.90 0.44
CA TRP A 33 -22.11 -5.72 -0.07
C TRP A 33 -22.69 -5.16 -1.38
N GLU A 34 -22.87 -3.85 -1.47
CA GLU A 34 -23.36 -3.16 -2.67
C GLU A 34 -22.43 -3.29 -3.88
N THR A 35 -21.12 -3.45 -3.64
CA THR A 35 -20.13 -3.59 -4.72
C THR A 35 -20.27 -4.92 -5.47
N GLY A 36 -20.86 -5.95 -4.84
CA GLY A 36 -21.13 -7.25 -5.44
C GLY A 36 -20.14 -8.36 -5.02
N PRO A 37 -20.29 -9.59 -5.56
CA PRO A 37 -19.54 -10.76 -5.11
C PRO A 37 -18.05 -10.73 -5.47
N ASP A 38 -17.66 -10.06 -6.54
CA ASP A 38 -16.26 -9.99 -6.98
C ASP A 38 -15.37 -9.25 -5.95
N SER A 39 -15.91 -8.27 -5.22
CA SER A 39 -15.16 -7.58 -4.14
C SER A 39 -14.81 -8.54 -3.02
N TRP A 40 -15.77 -9.38 -2.59
CA TRP A 40 -15.56 -10.41 -1.57
C TRP A 40 -14.54 -11.45 -2.01
N LEU A 41 -14.58 -11.89 -3.27
CA LEU A 41 -13.59 -12.84 -3.81
C LEU A 41 -12.17 -12.28 -3.76
N VAL A 42 -11.99 -11.00 -4.13
CA VAL A 42 -10.69 -10.31 -4.02
C VAL A 42 -10.25 -10.20 -2.56
N LEU A 43 -11.16 -9.79 -1.66
CA LEU A 43 -10.87 -9.67 -0.23
C LEU A 43 -10.48 -11.02 0.40
N ILE A 44 -11.20 -12.09 0.10
CA ILE A 44 -10.90 -13.44 0.61
C ILE A 44 -9.56 -13.92 0.06
N SER A 45 -9.33 -13.79 -1.25
CA SER A 45 -8.06 -14.17 -1.89
C SER A 45 -6.87 -13.49 -1.22
N ARG A 46 -6.96 -12.17 -1.00
CA ARG A 46 -5.90 -11.44 -0.28
C ARG A 46 -5.77 -11.88 1.17
N THR A 47 -6.87 -12.02 1.90
CA THR A 47 -6.85 -12.38 3.33
C THR A 47 -6.17 -13.73 3.53
N THR A 48 -6.52 -14.72 2.72
CA THR A 48 -5.90 -16.04 2.67
C THR A 48 -4.41 -15.97 2.33
N ARG A 49 -4.02 -15.12 1.37
CA ARG A 49 -2.61 -14.88 1.04
C ARG A 49 -1.83 -14.23 2.19
N MET A 50 -2.41 -13.22 2.84
CA MET A 50 -1.81 -12.51 3.98
C MET A 50 -1.74 -13.35 5.25
N PHE A 51 -2.66 -14.31 5.40
CA PHE A 51 -2.55 -15.36 6.40
C PHE A 51 -1.29 -16.21 6.18
N ALA A 52 -1.03 -16.64 4.94
CA ALA A 52 0.18 -17.39 4.62
C ALA A 52 1.45 -16.56 4.83
N TYR A 53 1.43 -15.27 4.46
CA TYR A 53 2.56 -14.36 4.64
C TYR A 53 2.85 -14.09 6.12
N GLY A 54 1.82 -13.84 6.93
CA GLY A 54 1.97 -13.68 8.39
C GLY A 54 2.55 -14.94 9.03
N SER A 55 2.10 -16.12 8.59
CA SER A 55 2.67 -17.40 9.01
C SER A 55 4.17 -17.50 8.70
N ASN A 56 4.59 -17.35 7.44
CA ASN A 56 6.01 -17.44 7.04
C ASN A 56 6.88 -16.35 7.66
N GLY A 57 6.31 -15.15 7.90
CA GLY A 57 7.04 -13.99 8.39
C GLY A 57 7.76 -14.20 9.71
N ILE A 58 7.32 -15.14 10.56
CA ILE A 58 8.02 -15.47 11.82
C ILE A 58 9.20 -16.40 11.56
N PHE A 59 8.96 -17.51 10.85
CA PHE A 59 9.87 -18.64 10.91
C PHE A 59 10.79 -18.76 9.71
N ILE A 60 10.67 -17.95 8.65
CA ILE A 60 11.59 -18.09 7.51
C ILE A 60 13.05 -17.86 7.93
N ALA A 61 13.32 -16.85 8.77
CA ALA A 61 14.65 -16.61 9.34
C ALA A 61 15.10 -17.76 10.26
N LEU A 62 14.19 -18.21 11.13
CA LEU A 62 14.43 -19.35 12.03
C LEU A 62 14.74 -20.64 11.25
N PHE A 63 14.02 -20.89 10.18
CA PHE A 63 14.18 -22.05 9.29
C PHE A 63 15.56 -22.04 8.64
N PHE A 64 15.98 -20.92 8.05
CA PHE A 64 17.32 -20.82 7.47
C PHE A 64 18.43 -20.91 8.54
N SER A 65 18.19 -20.36 9.73
CA SER A 65 19.12 -20.49 10.86
C SER A 65 19.28 -21.95 11.30
N GLU A 66 18.19 -22.72 11.35
CA GLU A 66 18.18 -24.14 11.73
C GLU A 66 18.75 -25.05 10.62
N LEU A 67 18.66 -24.63 9.35
CA LEU A 67 19.41 -25.25 8.24
C LEU A 67 20.92 -24.93 8.28
N GLY A 68 21.37 -24.10 9.24
CA GLY A 68 22.78 -23.76 9.43
C GLY A 68 23.30 -22.69 8.47
N PHE A 69 22.42 -21.89 7.86
CA PHE A 69 22.86 -20.74 7.07
C PHE A 69 23.24 -19.56 7.97
N SER A 70 24.34 -18.89 7.65
CA SER A 70 24.80 -17.69 8.34
C SER A 70 23.79 -16.55 8.29
N ASP A 71 23.75 -15.71 9.31
CA ASP A 71 22.84 -14.55 9.41
C ASP A 71 22.91 -13.62 8.20
N PHE A 72 24.10 -13.44 7.62
CA PHE A 72 24.27 -12.67 6.39
C PHE A 72 23.54 -13.28 5.19
N LYS A 73 23.55 -14.61 5.05
CA LYS A 73 22.79 -15.30 3.99
C LYS A 73 21.29 -15.17 4.22
N ILE A 74 20.83 -15.14 5.47
CA ILE A 74 19.42 -14.90 5.82
C ILE A 74 19.01 -13.47 5.41
N GLY A 75 19.82 -12.48 5.79
CA GLY A 75 19.60 -11.08 5.39
C GLY A 75 19.65 -10.89 3.87
N LEU A 76 20.65 -11.48 3.21
CA LEU A 76 20.78 -11.47 1.75
C LEU A 76 19.59 -12.13 1.06
N PHE A 77 19.11 -13.26 1.60
CA PHE A 77 17.94 -13.95 1.09
C PHE A 77 16.72 -13.01 1.12
N MET A 78 16.45 -12.37 2.27
CA MET A 78 15.35 -11.42 2.41
C MET A 78 15.46 -10.23 1.44
N THR A 79 16.66 -9.65 1.30
CA THR A 79 16.92 -8.56 0.36
C THR A 79 16.65 -8.98 -1.08
N LEU A 80 17.19 -10.13 -1.52
CA LEU A 80 17.02 -10.62 -2.88
C LEU A 80 15.57 -11.01 -3.18
N THR A 81 14.84 -11.54 -2.20
CA THR A 81 13.39 -11.79 -2.35
C THR A 81 12.61 -10.50 -2.52
N LEU A 82 12.86 -9.48 -1.69
CA LEU A 82 12.18 -8.20 -1.82
C LEU A 82 12.51 -7.52 -3.15
N PHE A 83 13.78 -7.54 -3.55
CA PHE A 83 14.20 -6.99 -4.84
C PHE A 83 13.55 -7.73 -6.01
N GLY A 84 13.49 -9.06 -5.91
CA GLY A 84 12.76 -9.92 -6.82
C GLY A 84 11.27 -9.55 -6.91
N ASP A 85 10.61 -9.33 -5.78
CA ASP A 85 9.21 -8.91 -5.70
C ASP A 85 8.99 -7.57 -6.39
N VAL A 86 9.87 -6.58 -6.22
CA VAL A 86 9.78 -5.28 -6.93
C VAL A 86 9.89 -5.48 -8.43
N PHE A 87 10.92 -6.21 -8.86
CA PHE A 87 11.17 -6.47 -10.28
C PHE A 87 9.98 -7.20 -10.93
N LEU A 88 9.50 -8.25 -10.27
CA LEU A 88 8.40 -9.08 -10.74
C LEU A 88 7.07 -8.30 -10.69
N THR A 89 6.90 -7.39 -9.73
CA THR A 89 5.77 -6.45 -9.68
C THR A 89 5.73 -5.55 -10.90
N ILE A 90 6.86 -4.91 -11.23
CA ILE A 90 6.95 -4.02 -12.40
C ILE A 90 6.71 -4.84 -13.69
N LEU A 91 7.32 -6.01 -13.80
CA LEU A 91 7.15 -6.87 -14.96
C LEU A 91 5.69 -7.31 -15.14
N LEU A 92 5.07 -7.86 -14.09
CA LEU A 92 3.70 -8.37 -14.17
C LEU A 92 2.69 -7.23 -14.35
N THR A 93 2.84 -6.09 -13.68
CA THR A 93 1.91 -4.95 -13.89
C THR A 93 1.94 -4.43 -15.32
N LEU A 94 3.13 -4.31 -15.94
CA LEU A 94 3.25 -3.90 -17.35
C LEU A 94 2.62 -4.92 -18.31
N ILE A 95 2.74 -6.22 -18.01
CA ILE A 95 2.14 -7.29 -18.79
C ILE A 95 0.61 -7.35 -18.57
N ALA A 96 0.13 -6.96 -17.39
CA ALA A 96 -1.29 -6.98 -17.01
C ALA A 96 -2.14 -6.11 -17.89
N ASP A 97 -1.71 -4.86 -18.05
CA ASP A 97 -2.50 -3.85 -18.71
C ASP A 97 -2.45 -3.98 -20.25
N ASN A 98 -1.45 -4.69 -20.79
CA ASN A 98 -1.21 -4.75 -22.24
C ASN A 98 -1.50 -6.11 -22.90
N TYR A 99 -1.31 -7.24 -22.20
CA TYR A 99 -1.27 -8.56 -22.87
C TYR A 99 -2.07 -9.67 -22.18
N LEU A 100 -1.92 -9.85 -20.86
CA LEU A 100 -2.49 -11.03 -20.17
C LEU A 100 -3.80 -10.73 -19.44
N GLY A 101 -4.08 -9.48 -19.10
CA GLY A 101 -5.22 -9.11 -18.27
C GLY A 101 -4.96 -9.34 -16.77
N ARG A 102 -5.60 -8.52 -15.94
CA ARG A 102 -5.40 -8.49 -14.47
C ARG A 102 -5.75 -9.81 -13.79
N ARG A 103 -6.86 -10.43 -14.17
CA ARG A 103 -7.33 -11.70 -13.60
C ARG A 103 -6.34 -12.84 -13.86
N ASN A 104 -5.78 -12.94 -15.06
CA ASN A 104 -4.82 -14.01 -15.40
C ASN A 104 -3.51 -13.88 -14.65
N ILE A 105 -3.07 -12.67 -14.34
CA ILE A 105 -1.87 -12.46 -13.53
C ILE A 105 -2.08 -12.86 -12.09
N LEU A 106 -3.26 -12.57 -11.52
CA LEU A 106 -3.60 -13.09 -10.20
C LEU A 106 -3.60 -14.63 -10.20
N LYS A 107 -4.16 -15.29 -11.23
CA LYS A 107 -4.09 -16.76 -11.37
C LYS A 107 -2.66 -17.26 -11.41
N PHE A 108 -1.82 -16.65 -12.26
CA PHE A 108 -0.42 -17.01 -12.40
C PHE A 108 0.32 -16.88 -11.07
N GLY A 109 0.11 -15.78 -10.36
CA GLY A 109 0.70 -15.56 -9.05
C GLY A 109 0.27 -16.60 -8.01
N SER A 110 -1.01 -16.99 -7.96
CA SER A 110 -1.48 -18.07 -7.06
C SER A 110 -0.88 -19.43 -7.41
N ILE A 111 -0.70 -19.73 -8.70
CA ILE A 111 -0.01 -20.96 -9.14
C ILE A 111 1.46 -20.94 -8.69
N MET A 112 2.14 -19.81 -8.87
CA MET A 112 3.54 -19.65 -8.44
C MET A 112 3.69 -19.76 -6.92
N MET A 113 2.73 -19.26 -6.15
CA MET A 113 2.67 -19.42 -4.69
C MET A 113 2.52 -20.89 -4.27
N ILE A 114 1.72 -21.69 -4.99
CA ILE A 114 1.58 -23.13 -4.73
C ILE A 114 2.90 -23.86 -5.04
N LEU A 115 3.48 -23.60 -6.22
CA LEU A 115 4.72 -24.23 -6.66
C LEU A 115 5.89 -23.91 -5.72
N SER A 116 6.01 -22.67 -5.26
CA SER A 116 7.05 -22.28 -4.33
C SER A 116 6.86 -22.90 -2.95
N GLY A 117 5.62 -22.97 -2.45
CA GLY A 117 5.29 -23.73 -1.25
C GLY A 117 5.75 -25.20 -1.34
N LEU A 118 5.49 -25.87 -2.47
CA LEU A 118 5.96 -27.24 -2.71
C LEU A 118 7.50 -27.34 -2.72
N VAL A 119 8.21 -26.38 -3.32
CA VAL A 119 9.68 -26.36 -3.29
C VAL A 119 10.19 -26.27 -1.85
N PHE A 120 9.62 -25.39 -1.03
CA PHE A 120 10.00 -25.26 0.37
C PHE A 120 9.64 -26.47 1.25
N ILE A 121 8.73 -27.34 0.81
CA ILE A 121 8.43 -28.60 1.51
C ILE A 121 9.54 -29.65 1.27
N TYR A 122 10.12 -29.69 0.07
CA TYR A 122 11.00 -30.79 -0.34
C TYR A 122 12.49 -30.46 -0.41
N PHE A 123 12.86 -29.18 -0.50
CA PHE A 123 14.24 -28.76 -0.72
C PHE A 123 14.79 -27.96 0.47
N GLU A 124 16.10 -28.11 0.71
CA GLU A 124 16.84 -27.37 1.74
C GLU A 124 18.00 -26.55 1.13
N ASN A 125 18.21 -26.65 -0.19
CA ASN A 125 19.29 -25.93 -0.87
C ASN A 125 18.99 -24.44 -0.99
N TYR A 126 19.86 -23.60 -0.46
CA TYR A 126 19.72 -22.14 -0.45
C TYR A 126 19.34 -21.53 -1.79
N TYR A 127 20.01 -21.91 -2.88
CA TYR A 127 19.80 -21.30 -4.19
C TYR A 127 18.47 -21.73 -4.82
N ILE A 128 18.05 -22.97 -4.60
CA ILE A 128 16.74 -23.47 -5.05
C ILE A 128 15.63 -22.74 -4.30
N LEU A 129 15.76 -22.63 -2.98
CA LEU A 129 14.82 -21.90 -2.12
C LEU A 129 14.76 -20.41 -2.50
N LEU A 130 15.89 -19.79 -2.80
CA LEU A 130 15.98 -18.39 -3.22
C LEU A 130 15.31 -18.15 -4.58
N PHE A 131 15.55 -19.03 -5.55
CA PHE A 131 14.90 -18.94 -6.85
C PHE A 131 13.38 -19.11 -6.71
N ALA A 132 12.95 -20.10 -5.92
CA ALA A 132 11.54 -20.34 -5.66
C ALA A 132 10.86 -19.22 -4.88
N SER A 133 11.55 -18.55 -3.96
CA SER A 133 10.98 -17.43 -3.21
C SER A 133 10.82 -16.18 -4.06
N ILE A 134 11.78 -15.88 -4.95
CA ILE A 134 11.69 -14.76 -5.89
C ILE A 134 10.56 -14.98 -6.90
N ILE A 135 10.53 -16.14 -7.57
CA ILE A 135 9.52 -16.42 -8.59
C ILE A 135 8.14 -16.69 -7.98
N GLY A 136 8.14 -17.35 -6.82
CA GLY A 136 6.95 -17.73 -6.07
C GLY A 136 6.31 -16.63 -5.25
N ILE A 137 6.93 -15.44 -5.20
CA ILE A 137 6.48 -14.29 -4.41
C ILE A 137 6.26 -14.72 -2.94
N ILE A 138 7.24 -15.42 -2.37
CA ILE A 138 7.22 -15.78 -0.96
C ILE A 138 7.65 -14.55 -0.18
N SER A 139 6.74 -14.05 0.64
CA SER A 139 7.03 -12.93 1.53
C SER A 139 7.99 -13.35 2.64
N ALA A 140 9.28 -13.10 2.45
CA ALA A 140 10.31 -13.39 3.44
C ALA A 140 10.24 -12.44 4.67
N THR A 141 9.55 -11.31 4.54
CA THR A 141 9.39 -10.33 5.63
C THR A 141 8.00 -10.35 6.26
N GLY A 142 7.07 -11.15 5.71
CA GLY A 142 5.66 -11.21 6.12
C GLY A 142 4.77 -10.10 5.55
N GLY A 143 5.32 -9.16 4.77
CA GLY A 143 4.58 -8.09 4.12
C GLY A 143 4.15 -8.37 2.67
N ASP A 144 3.23 -7.56 2.16
CA ASP A 144 2.69 -7.68 0.79
C ASP A 144 3.45 -6.76 -0.19
N PHE A 145 4.61 -7.20 -0.69
CA PHE A 145 5.48 -6.42 -1.58
C PHE A 145 5.38 -6.82 -3.07
N GLY A 146 4.44 -7.73 -3.40
CA GLY A 146 4.28 -8.28 -4.74
C GLY A 146 3.26 -7.56 -5.63
N PRO A 147 3.09 -8.02 -6.89
CA PRO A 147 2.20 -7.41 -7.89
C PRO A 147 0.72 -7.47 -7.51
N PHE A 148 0.37 -8.40 -6.63
CA PHE A 148 -1.01 -8.66 -6.22
C PHE A 148 -1.68 -7.42 -5.70
N ARG A 149 -1.03 -6.69 -4.78
CA ARG A 149 -1.64 -5.51 -4.15
C ARG A 149 -2.04 -4.46 -5.18
N ALA A 150 -1.12 -4.07 -6.07
CA ALA A 150 -1.38 -3.06 -7.08
C ALA A 150 -2.52 -3.48 -8.02
N ILE A 151 -2.55 -4.75 -8.41
CA ILE A 151 -3.57 -5.29 -9.32
C ILE A 151 -4.93 -5.37 -8.60
N GLU A 152 -4.98 -5.90 -7.38
CA GLU A 152 -6.20 -6.03 -6.57
C GLU A 152 -6.81 -4.65 -6.24
N GLU A 153 -6.00 -3.68 -5.81
CA GLU A 153 -6.43 -2.30 -5.56
C GLU A 153 -7.00 -1.65 -6.84
N SER A 154 -6.38 -1.93 -7.99
CA SER A 154 -6.85 -1.45 -9.29
C SER A 154 -8.18 -2.10 -9.71
N ILE A 155 -8.38 -3.40 -9.44
CA ILE A 155 -9.64 -4.11 -9.71
C ILE A 155 -10.75 -3.55 -8.80
N LEU A 156 -10.49 -3.42 -7.50
CA LEU A 156 -11.47 -2.89 -6.55
C LEU A 156 -11.87 -1.44 -6.89
N SER A 157 -10.90 -0.61 -7.27
CA SER A 157 -11.17 0.76 -7.73
C SER A 157 -12.01 0.79 -9.02
N TYR A 158 -11.76 -0.13 -9.94
CA TYR A 158 -12.53 -0.24 -11.19
C TYR A 158 -13.98 -0.73 -10.97
N ILE A 159 -14.17 -1.75 -10.13
CA ILE A 159 -15.53 -2.28 -9.85
C ILE A 159 -16.36 -1.24 -9.09
N THR A 160 -15.77 -0.56 -8.11
CA THR A 160 -16.48 0.46 -7.31
C THR A 160 -16.90 1.68 -8.14
N THR A 161 -16.06 2.14 -9.08
CA THR A 161 -16.38 3.25 -9.98
C THR A 161 -17.46 2.89 -11.00
N THR A 162 -17.49 1.64 -11.47
CA THR A 162 -18.50 1.14 -12.42
C THR A 162 -19.87 0.95 -11.78
N THR A 163 -19.92 0.51 -10.52
CA THR A 163 -21.19 0.25 -9.81
C THR A 163 -21.85 1.52 -9.28
N ASN A 164 -21.08 2.52 -8.82
CA ASN A 164 -21.65 3.76 -8.27
C ASN A 164 -20.71 4.97 -8.50
N LYS A 165 -20.85 5.63 -9.66
CA LYS A 165 -19.97 6.72 -10.14
C LYS A 165 -19.93 7.97 -9.22
N LYS A 166 -20.88 8.13 -8.29
CA LYS A 166 -21.06 9.35 -7.46
C LYS A 166 -20.63 9.24 -6.00
N ASN A 167 -20.15 8.08 -5.53
CA ASN A 167 -19.95 7.86 -4.09
C ASN A 167 -18.50 7.49 -3.73
N SER A 168 -17.63 8.50 -3.62
CA SER A 168 -16.22 8.36 -3.22
C SER A 168 -16.04 7.60 -1.88
N LYS A 169 -17.05 7.69 -1.00
CA LYS A 169 -17.10 7.01 0.29
C LYS A 169 -17.09 5.47 0.16
N ILE A 170 -17.74 4.90 -0.87
CA ILE A 170 -17.78 3.45 -1.10
C ILE A 170 -16.38 2.90 -1.38
N ARG A 171 -15.63 3.54 -2.27
CA ARG A 171 -14.26 3.13 -2.63
C ARG A 171 -13.35 3.13 -1.41
N SER A 172 -13.41 4.20 -0.61
CA SER A 172 -12.62 4.29 0.63
C SER A 172 -12.99 3.18 1.60
N ASN A 173 -14.28 2.90 1.81
CA ASN A 173 -14.75 1.85 2.71
C ASN A 173 -14.28 0.45 2.28
N VAL A 174 -14.38 0.14 0.99
CA VAL A 174 -13.93 -1.15 0.42
C VAL A 174 -12.41 -1.30 0.56
N LEU A 175 -11.64 -0.24 0.29
CA LEU A 175 -10.19 -0.27 0.43
C LEU A 175 -9.76 -0.40 1.90
N SER A 176 -10.48 0.24 2.83
CA SER A 176 -10.26 0.07 4.26
C SER A 176 -10.48 -1.38 4.69
N TRP A 177 -11.61 -1.99 4.29
CA TRP A 177 -11.86 -3.41 4.59
C TRP A 177 -10.86 -4.36 3.92
N TYR A 178 -10.41 -4.03 2.71
CA TYR A 178 -9.35 -4.74 2.01
C TYR A 178 -8.04 -4.75 2.81
N VAL A 179 -7.68 -3.66 3.49
CA VAL A 179 -6.50 -3.60 4.38
C VAL A 179 -6.76 -4.31 5.70
N VAL A 180 -7.88 -4.03 6.38
CA VAL A 180 -8.20 -4.56 7.71
C VAL A 180 -8.30 -6.08 7.70
N THR A 181 -9.05 -6.66 6.77
CA THR A 181 -9.19 -8.13 6.65
C THR A 181 -7.84 -8.80 6.41
N SER A 182 -6.98 -8.18 5.62
CA SER A 182 -5.65 -8.70 5.32
C SER A 182 -4.73 -8.69 6.55
N ALA A 183 -4.77 -7.63 7.37
CA ALA A 183 -4.02 -7.54 8.61
C ALA A 183 -4.50 -8.57 9.66
N LEU A 184 -5.82 -8.77 9.75
CA LEU A 184 -6.39 -9.84 10.57
C LEU A 184 -5.95 -11.22 10.08
N GLY A 185 -5.93 -11.43 8.76
CA GLY A 185 -5.39 -12.65 8.15
C GLY A 185 -3.95 -12.92 8.61
N SER A 186 -3.07 -11.91 8.52
CA SER A 186 -1.69 -12.03 9.01
C SER A 186 -1.61 -12.32 10.50
N ALA A 187 -2.39 -11.65 11.35
CA ALA A 187 -2.40 -11.90 12.79
C ALA A 187 -2.77 -13.36 13.11
N ILE A 188 -3.87 -13.86 12.53
CA ILE A 188 -4.34 -15.24 12.75
C ILE A 188 -3.33 -16.25 12.21
N GLY A 189 -2.78 -16.02 11.02
CA GLY A 189 -1.78 -16.92 10.41
C GLY A 189 -0.50 -17.01 11.24
N THR A 190 -0.06 -15.87 11.77
CA THR A 190 1.08 -15.74 12.69
C THR A 190 0.86 -16.55 13.96
N GLU A 191 -0.29 -16.38 14.63
CA GLU A 191 -0.64 -17.10 15.87
C GLU A 191 -0.77 -18.61 15.65
N LEU A 192 -1.50 -19.01 14.60
CA LEU A 192 -1.69 -20.43 14.28
C LEU A 192 -0.34 -21.10 13.99
N SER A 193 0.52 -20.44 13.23
CA SER A 193 1.82 -21.00 12.88
C SER A 193 2.73 -21.16 14.09
N GLY A 194 2.79 -20.17 15.00
CA GLY A 194 3.57 -20.27 16.23
C GLY A 194 3.13 -21.45 17.09
N LYS A 195 1.82 -21.62 17.28
CA LYS A 195 1.23 -22.74 18.04
C LYS A 195 1.45 -24.08 17.34
N LEU A 196 1.28 -24.15 16.03
CA LEU A 196 1.43 -25.37 15.25
C LEU A 196 2.88 -25.84 15.24
N VAL A 197 3.85 -24.94 14.98
CA VAL A 197 5.28 -25.29 15.05
C VAL A 197 5.63 -25.78 16.46
N ASN A 198 5.20 -25.07 17.50
CA ASN A 198 5.47 -25.47 18.88
C ASN A 198 4.88 -26.85 19.22
N TYR A 199 3.65 -27.12 18.81
CA TYR A 199 2.99 -28.42 19.00
C TYR A 199 3.70 -29.55 18.24
N LEU A 200 4.13 -29.30 17.01
CA LEU A 200 4.84 -30.28 16.19
C LEU A 200 6.24 -30.56 16.73
N SER A 201 7.00 -29.53 17.13
CA SER A 201 8.34 -29.67 17.72
C SER A 201 8.37 -30.43 19.05
N GLN A 202 7.25 -30.51 19.78
CA GLN A 202 7.17 -31.27 21.04
C GLN A 202 6.92 -32.77 20.84
N LYS A 203 6.66 -33.24 19.62
CA LYS A 203 6.42 -34.67 19.36
C LYS A 203 7.72 -35.47 19.32
N PRO A 204 7.76 -36.69 19.88
CA PRO A 204 8.99 -37.48 20.05
C PRO A 204 9.71 -37.91 18.75
N ASN A 205 9.13 -37.71 17.56
CA ASN A 205 9.72 -38.04 16.25
C ASN A 205 9.91 -36.81 15.34
N TRP A 206 9.79 -35.60 15.89
CA TRP A 206 9.80 -34.35 15.13
C TRP A 206 11.04 -33.51 15.44
N ASN A 207 11.65 -32.99 14.38
CA ASN A 207 12.71 -31.99 14.46
C ASN A 207 12.13 -30.62 14.10
N ASN A 208 12.75 -29.53 14.58
CA ASN A 208 12.36 -28.16 14.24
C ASN A 208 12.28 -27.93 12.72
N ILE A 209 13.26 -28.45 11.97
CA ILE A 209 13.30 -28.37 10.49
C ILE A 209 12.05 -29.00 9.87
N ARG A 210 11.60 -30.18 10.33
CA ARG A 210 10.37 -30.83 9.84
C ARG A 210 9.12 -30.04 10.20
N ALA A 211 9.09 -29.42 11.38
CA ALA A 211 8.00 -28.54 11.78
C ALA A 211 7.91 -27.33 10.82
N TYR A 212 9.04 -26.71 10.47
CA TYR A 212 9.07 -25.61 9.50
C TYR A 212 8.67 -26.04 8.08
N HIS A 213 9.17 -27.18 7.57
CA HIS A 213 8.72 -27.71 6.27
C HIS A 213 7.20 -27.92 6.23
N THR A 214 6.61 -28.36 7.34
CA THR A 214 5.16 -28.57 7.42
C THR A 214 4.38 -27.26 7.32
N MET A 215 4.93 -26.13 7.74
CA MET A 215 4.25 -24.84 7.63
C MET A 215 4.03 -24.41 6.17
N PHE A 216 4.89 -24.83 5.24
CA PHE A 216 4.72 -24.50 3.83
C PHE A 216 3.51 -25.20 3.18
N TRP A 217 2.92 -26.21 3.82
CA TRP A 217 1.59 -26.71 3.44
C TRP A 217 0.51 -25.64 3.61
N LEU A 218 0.63 -24.75 4.60
CA LEU A 218 -0.27 -23.61 4.71
C LEU A 218 -0.17 -22.72 3.46
N TYR A 219 1.03 -22.52 2.91
CA TYR A 219 1.20 -21.79 1.65
C TYR A 219 0.48 -22.45 0.48
N VAL A 220 0.63 -23.78 0.34
CA VAL A 220 -0.03 -24.56 -0.71
C VAL A 220 -1.56 -24.49 -0.58
N ILE A 221 -2.09 -24.67 0.63
CA ILE A 221 -3.53 -24.62 0.90
C ILE A 221 -4.08 -23.22 0.61
N ASN A 222 -3.42 -22.18 1.13
CA ASN A 222 -3.84 -20.80 0.93
C ASN A 222 -3.74 -20.36 -0.54
N GLY A 223 -2.66 -20.74 -1.23
CA GLY A 223 -2.53 -20.51 -2.68
C GLY A 223 -3.63 -21.20 -3.49
N THR A 224 -4.04 -22.41 -3.07
CA THR A 224 -5.15 -23.15 -3.70
C THR A 224 -6.49 -22.46 -3.47
N ILE A 225 -6.77 -22.03 -2.24
CA ILE A 225 -8.00 -21.27 -1.93
C ILE A 225 -8.02 -19.95 -2.72
N GLY A 226 -6.92 -19.21 -2.75
CA GLY A 226 -6.79 -17.98 -3.55
C GLY A 226 -7.03 -18.24 -5.05
N LEU A 227 -6.44 -19.30 -5.60
CA LEU A 227 -6.65 -19.69 -6.99
C LEU A 227 -8.13 -20.00 -7.27
N ILE A 228 -8.82 -20.72 -6.39
CA ILE A 228 -10.25 -20.98 -6.51
C ILE A 228 -11.04 -19.68 -6.53
N CYS A 229 -10.76 -18.75 -5.60
CA CYS A 229 -11.42 -17.43 -5.57
C CYS A 229 -11.22 -16.66 -6.89
N ILE A 230 -10.01 -16.67 -7.44
CA ILE A 230 -9.69 -15.96 -8.68
C ILE A 230 -10.33 -16.62 -9.91
N LEU A 231 -10.45 -17.95 -9.92
CA LEU A 231 -11.17 -18.68 -10.97
C LEU A 231 -12.66 -18.32 -10.97
N LEU A 232 -13.25 -18.08 -9.79
CA LEU A 232 -14.63 -17.65 -9.62
C LEU A 232 -14.87 -16.17 -9.93
N LEU A 233 -13.83 -15.35 -10.13
CA LEU A 233 -13.98 -13.94 -10.51
C LEU A 233 -14.64 -13.81 -11.88
N SER A 234 -15.58 -12.87 -11.98
CA SER A 234 -16.28 -12.56 -13.21
C SER A 234 -15.40 -11.76 -14.19
N ASP A 235 -15.71 -11.81 -15.48
CA ASP A 235 -15.00 -11.06 -16.54
C ASP A 235 -15.15 -9.53 -16.38
N ARG A 236 -16.07 -9.08 -15.51
CA ARG A 236 -16.22 -7.69 -15.05
C ARG A 236 -14.98 -7.10 -14.39
N THR A 237 -14.05 -7.95 -13.96
CA THR A 237 -12.79 -7.55 -13.31
C THR A 237 -11.69 -7.18 -14.30
N GLU A 238 -11.90 -7.40 -15.60
CA GLU A 238 -10.95 -7.06 -16.65
C GLU A 238 -11.22 -5.66 -17.21
N VAL A 239 -10.15 -4.89 -17.41
CA VAL A 239 -10.23 -3.56 -18.04
C VAL A 239 -10.47 -3.76 -19.52
N ASN A 240 -11.59 -3.27 -20.04
CA ASN A 240 -11.87 -3.33 -21.48
C ASN A 240 -11.23 -2.12 -22.18
N PRO A 241 -10.17 -2.30 -22.99
CA PRO A 241 -9.38 -1.18 -23.55
C PRO A 241 -10.18 -0.26 -24.48
N ASN A 242 -11.27 -0.75 -25.08
CA ASN A 242 -12.09 0.02 -26.04
C ASN A 242 -13.01 1.07 -25.41
N VAL A 243 -13.24 1.03 -24.09
CA VAL A 243 -14.10 1.99 -23.39
C VAL A 243 -13.27 3.14 -22.80
N ASN A 244 -12.10 2.84 -22.22
CA ASN A 244 -11.28 3.84 -21.52
C ASN A 244 -10.58 4.85 -22.43
N GLY A 245 -10.18 4.50 -23.65
CA GLY A 245 -9.59 5.49 -24.57
C GLY A 245 -10.54 6.66 -24.88
N LYS A 246 -11.85 6.42 -24.90
CA LYS A 246 -12.88 7.45 -25.11
C LYS A 246 -13.41 8.06 -23.79
N GLN A 247 -13.26 7.36 -22.67
CA GLN A 247 -13.74 7.82 -21.37
C GLN A 247 -12.70 8.68 -20.65
N GLN A 248 -11.41 8.34 -20.77
CA GLN A 248 -10.30 9.06 -20.15
C GLN A 248 -10.07 10.42 -20.82
N LEU A 249 -10.25 10.49 -22.15
CA LEU A 249 -10.31 11.77 -22.90
C LEU A 249 -11.49 12.64 -22.44
N LYS A 250 -12.64 12.04 -22.13
CA LYS A 250 -13.81 12.77 -21.62
C LYS A 250 -13.64 13.27 -20.19
N ASP A 251 -13.05 12.45 -19.31
CA ASP A 251 -12.83 12.84 -17.92
C ASP A 251 -11.70 13.88 -17.80
N GLU A 252 -10.71 13.88 -18.72
CA GLU A 252 -9.73 14.97 -18.88
C GLU A 252 -10.37 16.25 -19.42
N GLU A 253 -11.20 16.16 -20.47
CA GLU A 253 -11.97 17.29 -21.01
C GLU A 253 -12.90 17.90 -19.96
N ASP A 254 -13.65 17.08 -19.21
CA ASP A 254 -14.58 17.53 -18.18
C ASP A 254 -13.82 18.19 -16.99
N SER A 255 -12.62 17.70 -16.66
CA SER A 255 -11.79 18.28 -15.60
C SER A 255 -11.20 19.62 -16.02
N GLU A 256 -10.70 19.75 -17.25
CA GLU A 256 -10.23 21.02 -17.81
C GLU A 256 -11.37 22.04 -17.92
N ILE A 257 -12.59 21.61 -18.29
CA ILE A 257 -13.75 22.52 -18.36
C ILE A 257 -14.12 23.06 -16.97
N ILE A 258 -14.10 22.20 -15.94
CA ILE A 258 -14.41 22.60 -14.56
C ILE A 258 -13.33 23.52 -14.00
N GLU A 259 -12.05 23.26 -14.29
CA GLU A 259 -10.93 24.11 -13.87
C GLU A 259 -10.97 25.48 -14.56
N ASN A 260 -11.23 25.51 -15.87
CA ASN A 260 -11.40 26.75 -16.60
C ASN A 260 -12.64 27.55 -16.14
N GLN A 261 -13.74 26.88 -15.79
CA GLN A 261 -14.91 27.55 -15.21
C GLN A 261 -14.64 28.11 -13.80
N ARG A 262 -13.78 27.46 -13.01
CA ARG A 262 -13.35 28.00 -11.72
C ARG A 262 -12.50 29.26 -11.89
N LEU A 263 -11.53 29.24 -12.79
CA LEU A 263 -10.67 30.38 -13.07
C LEU A 263 -11.46 31.57 -13.62
N LEU A 264 -12.44 31.32 -14.49
CA LEU A 264 -13.34 32.36 -15.02
C LEU A 264 -14.26 32.97 -13.97
N ASN A 265 -14.64 32.21 -12.94
CA ASN A 265 -15.45 32.72 -11.84
C ASN A 265 -14.59 33.48 -10.81
N GLU A 266 -13.33 33.10 -10.61
CA GLU A 266 -12.39 33.82 -9.74
C GLU A 266 -11.99 35.19 -10.35
N ASP A 267 -11.94 35.32 -11.68
CA ASP A 267 -11.70 36.60 -12.36
C ASP A 267 -12.93 37.54 -12.38
N GLN A 268 -14.11 37.09 -11.92
CA GLN A 268 -15.33 37.91 -11.88
C GLN A 268 -15.68 38.47 -10.49
N ASP A 269 -14.97 38.06 -9.43
CA ASP A 269 -15.27 38.46 -8.05
C ASP A 269 -14.42 39.65 -7.54
N ASP A 270 -13.58 40.28 -8.39
CA ASP A 270 -12.69 41.39 -8.00
C ASP A 270 -13.11 42.79 -8.51
N ASP A 271 -14.26 42.95 -9.17
CA ASP A 271 -14.79 44.27 -9.59
C ASP A 271 -16.22 44.47 -9.08
N ASP A 272 -16.41 44.73 -7.78
CA ASP A 272 -17.66 45.32 -7.30
C ASP A 272 -17.41 46.31 -6.14
N ASP A 273 -16.76 47.42 -6.48
CA ASP A 273 -16.81 48.66 -5.70
C ASP A 273 -17.42 49.79 -6.56
N ASN A 274 -18.64 50.17 -6.17
CA ASN A 274 -19.23 51.51 -6.24
C ASN A 274 -20.03 51.96 -7.49
N ASP A 275 -21.34 52.13 -7.27
CA ASP A 275 -22.15 53.36 -7.47
C ASP A 275 -23.45 53.22 -8.30
N GLY A 276 -24.56 53.67 -7.69
CA GLY A 276 -25.52 54.56 -8.34
C GLY A 276 -26.49 54.03 -9.41
N ASN A 277 -27.66 53.56 -8.96
CA ASN A 277 -28.99 54.03 -9.43
C ASN A 277 -29.29 54.09 -10.96
N ARG A 278 -30.04 53.11 -11.51
CA ARG A 278 -31.21 53.36 -12.38
C ARG A 278 -32.01 52.11 -12.79
N LYS A 279 -33.30 52.17 -12.43
CA LYS A 279 -34.54 51.62 -13.02
C LYS A 279 -34.47 50.70 -14.27
N SER A 280 -35.18 49.57 -14.13
CA SER A 280 -36.12 48.91 -15.06
C SER A 280 -35.84 48.92 -16.58
N ASN A 281 -35.70 47.75 -17.18
CA ASN A 281 -36.74 47.21 -18.07
C ASN A 281 -36.43 45.78 -18.56
N SER A 282 -37.51 45.08 -18.87
CA SER A 282 -37.57 43.70 -19.36
C SER A 282 -37.11 43.57 -20.82
N SER A 283 -37.02 42.30 -21.24
CA SER A 283 -37.09 41.77 -22.61
C SER A 283 -35.91 42.04 -23.55
N THR A 284 -35.27 40.98 -24.05
CA THR A 284 -35.61 40.34 -25.35
C THR A 284 -34.53 39.31 -25.70
N ILE A 285 -34.96 38.08 -25.95
CA ILE A 285 -34.19 37.05 -26.66
C ILE A 285 -34.14 37.50 -28.12
N GLU A 286 -32.95 37.80 -28.65
CA GLU A 286 -32.75 38.04 -30.08
C GLU A 286 -31.74 37.04 -30.64
N ASN A 287 -32.26 36.10 -31.43
CA ASN A 287 -31.53 35.29 -32.39
C ASN A 287 -31.00 36.20 -33.51
N ILE A 288 -29.80 35.91 -34.07
CA ILE A 288 -29.43 36.20 -35.47
C ILE A 288 -28.13 35.40 -35.82
N PRO A 289 -27.92 35.02 -37.10
CA PRO A 289 -27.57 33.64 -37.49
C PRO A 289 -26.20 33.46 -38.19
N LEU A 290 -25.90 32.20 -38.54
CA LEU A 290 -24.82 31.79 -39.45
C LEU A 290 -24.82 32.58 -40.76
N SER A 291 -23.69 33.19 -41.13
CA SER A 291 -23.02 33.05 -42.45
C SER A 291 -21.90 34.09 -42.63
N SER A 292 -20.68 33.64 -42.89
CA SER A 292 -19.82 34.17 -43.96
C SER A 292 -18.56 33.33 -44.12
N THR A 293 -18.60 32.53 -45.17
CA THR A 293 -17.50 31.87 -45.85
C THR A 293 -16.37 32.85 -46.20
N SER A 294 -15.13 32.52 -45.82
CA SER A 294 -13.96 32.92 -46.62
C SER A 294 -12.98 31.76 -46.71
N THR A 295 -12.90 31.23 -47.92
CA THR A 295 -12.05 30.14 -48.40
C THR A 295 -10.67 30.68 -48.79
N ILE A 296 -9.59 30.14 -48.21
CA ILE A 296 -8.30 29.99 -48.89
C ILE A 296 -7.72 28.62 -48.51
N ASN A 297 -7.49 27.78 -49.52
CA ASN A 297 -7.03 26.39 -49.43
C ASN A 297 -5.49 26.28 -49.21
N PRO A 298 -4.99 25.10 -48.77
CA PRO A 298 -3.62 24.90 -48.28
C PRO A 298 -2.64 24.47 -49.39
N PRO A 299 -1.31 24.52 -49.18
CA PRO A 299 -0.37 23.75 -49.99
C PRO A 299 -0.01 22.42 -49.32
N THR A 300 -0.22 21.36 -50.07
CA THR A 300 0.21 19.99 -49.81
C THR A 300 1.64 19.82 -50.31
N THR A 301 2.57 19.39 -49.46
CA THR A 301 3.83 18.75 -49.88
C THR A 301 4.27 17.73 -48.84
N THR A 302 4.38 16.47 -49.25
CA THR A 302 5.17 15.37 -48.65
C THR A 302 5.95 14.71 -49.80
N PRO A 303 6.94 13.82 -49.58
CA PRO A 303 7.83 13.59 -48.43
C PRO A 303 9.32 13.52 -48.86
N ASN A 304 10.24 13.36 -47.90
CA ASN A 304 11.62 12.79 -47.95
C ASN A 304 12.38 13.50 -46.81
N GLY A 305 12.93 12.87 -45.77
CA GLY A 305 13.56 11.57 -45.68
C GLY A 305 14.95 11.86 -45.13
N ASP A 306 15.11 11.83 -43.81
CA ASP A 306 16.43 11.87 -43.17
C ASP A 306 16.42 11.15 -41.81
N THR A 307 17.17 10.05 -41.81
CA THR A 307 17.95 9.46 -40.73
C THR A 307 17.32 9.22 -39.36
N ILE A 308 17.12 7.92 -39.12
CA ILE A 308 17.20 7.22 -37.85
C ILE A 308 18.36 7.76 -37.00
N SER A 309 18.05 8.46 -35.92
CA SER A 309 18.89 8.50 -34.73
C SER A 309 18.07 8.00 -33.55
N SER A 310 18.30 6.75 -33.18
CA SER A 310 17.78 6.10 -31.99
C SER A 310 18.28 6.83 -30.74
N ARG A 311 17.52 7.79 -30.24
CA ARG A 311 17.63 8.22 -28.84
C ARG A 311 16.72 7.34 -28.01
N SER A 312 17.33 6.32 -27.41
CA SER A 312 16.85 5.69 -26.19
C SER A 312 16.94 6.71 -25.04
N ASP A 313 16.21 7.82 -25.16
CA ASP A 313 16.00 8.73 -24.03
C ASP A 313 15.03 8.01 -23.10
N SER A 314 15.56 7.65 -21.93
CA SER A 314 14.93 6.79 -20.95
C SER A 314 13.46 7.20 -20.68
N LYS A 315 12.55 6.23 -20.62
CA LYS A 315 11.16 6.43 -20.15
C LYS A 315 11.06 7.12 -18.76
N TRP A 316 12.18 7.24 -18.05
CA TRP A 316 12.32 7.98 -16.81
C TRP A 316 12.40 9.50 -17.01
N SER A 317 13.11 9.99 -18.04
CA SER A 317 13.24 11.44 -18.28
C SER A 317 11.90 12.06 -18.68
N SER A 318 11.05 11.34 -19.42
CA SER A 318 9.72 11.81 -19.82
C SER A 318 8.70 11.86 -18.67
N ARG A 319 8.85 11.02 -17.62
CA ARG A 319 7.99 11.06 -16.43
C ARG A 319 8.44 12.11 -15.42
N LEU A 320 9.75 12.32 -15.25
CA LEU A 320 10.26 13.43 -14.44
C LEU A 320 9.99 14.79 -15.09
N SER A 321 10.00 14.89 -16.43
CA SER A 321 9.71 16.14 -17.15
C SER A 321 8.26 16.61 -17.01
N GLN A 322 7.32 15.72 -16.67
CA GLN A 322 5.90 16.03 -16.43
C GLN A 322 5.62 16.65 -15.05
N ILE A 323 6.58 16.63 -14.12
CA ILE A 323 6.41 17.18 -12.76
C ILE A 323 6.86 18.64 -12.73
N SER A 324 6.02 19.54 -12.23
CA SER A 324 6.33 20.98 -12.09
C SER A 324 7.54 21.24 -11.19
N GLN A 325 8.18 22.40 -11.40
CA GLN A 325 9.36 22.80 -10.63
C GLN A 325 9.04 23.00 -9.13
N GLN A 326 7.82 23.43 -8.81
CA GLN A 326 7.32 23.59 -7.44
C GLN A 326 7.20 22.23 -6.73
N THR A 327 6.53 21.25 -7.34
CA THR A 327 6.43 19.88 -6.82
C THR A 327 7.82 19.25 -6.62
N ARG A 328 8.73 19.42 -7.59
CA ARG A 328 10.10 18.90 -7.47
C ARG A 328 10.84 19.46 -6.26
N SER A 329 10.71 20.75 -5.95
CA SER A 329 11.38 21.38 -4.80
C SER A 329 10.97 20.78 -3.46
N VAL A 330 9.69 20.43 -3.30
CA VAL A 330 9.16 19.76 -2.10
C VAL A 330 9.59 18.29 -2.09
N MET A 331 9.39 17.58 -3.18
CA MET A 331 9.65 16.14 -3.26
C MET A 331 11.14 15.78 -3.16
N PHE A 332 12.06 16.59 -3.69
CA PHE A 332 13.50 16.35 -3.53
C PHE A 332 13.99 16.48 -2.09
N LYS A 333 13.28 17.22 -1.24
CA LYS A 333 13.54 17.25 0.21
C LYS A 333 12.91 16.06 0.93
N LEU A 334 11.72 15.65 0.49
CA LEU A 334 10.95 14.58 1.13
C LEU A 334 11.46 13.18 0.79
N TRP A 335 11.91 12.93 -0.44
CA TRP A 335 12.34 11.60 -0.88
C TRP A 335 13.54 11.02 -0.13
N PRO A 336 14.64 11.76 0.12
CA PRO A 336 15.74 11.26 0.93
C PRO A 336 15.30 10.90 2.35
N LEU A 337 14.43 11.72 2.95
CA LEU A 337 13.85 11.46 4.27
C LEU A 337 13.06 10.15 4.27
N LEU A 338 12.13 9.98 3.33
CA LEU A 338 11.33 8.76 3.19
C LEU A 338 12.18 7.51 2.90
N ALA A 339 13.26 7.67 2.13
CA ALA A 339 14.19 6.59 1.85
C ALA A 339 14.91 6.12 3.13
N VAL A 340 15.35 7.05 3.98
CA VAL A 340 16.01 6.75 5.27
C VAL A 340 15.07 6.04 6.22
N ASP A 341 13.84 6.54 6.38
CA ASP A 341 12.79 5.92 7.19
C ASP A 341 12.57 4.46 6.78
N THR A 342 12.38 4.23 5.48
CA THR A 342 12.05 2.90 4.98
C THR A 342 13.25 1.95 4.92
N LEU A 343 14.47 2.47 4.71
CA LEU A 343 15.68 1.68 4.88
C LEU A 343 15.76 1.14 6.32
N ALA A 344 15.55 2.01 7.31
CA ALA A 344 15.56 1.62 8.71
C ALA A 344 14.46 0.61 9.03
N ASP A 345 13.25 0.77 8.48
CA ASP A 345 12.20 -0.24 8.62
C ASP A 345 12.56 -1.58 7.98
N GLY A 346 13.25 -1.57 6.84
CA GLY A 346 13.80 -2.77 6.21
C GLY A 346 14.84 -3.48 7.09
N MET A 347 15.70 -2.71 7.78
CA MET A 347 16.72 -3.26 8.68
C MET A 347 16.09 -4.05 9.83
N VAL A 348 14.99 -3.57 10.38
CA VAL A 348 14.36 -4.16 11.57
C VAL A 348 12.91 -4.57 11.29
N GLY A 349 12.69 -5.25 10.16
CA GLY A 349 11.38 -5.81 9.81
C GLY A 349 10.88 -6.86 10.81
N TYR A 350 9.60 -7.26 10.71
CA TYR A 350 8.98 -8.22 11.63
C TYR A 350 9.77 -9.53 11.72
N ALA A 351 10.14 -10.11 10.57
CA ALA A 351 10.89 -11.37 10.53
C ALA A 351 12.23 -11.31 11.26
N LEU A 352 13.01 -10.25 11.02
CA LEU A 352 14.32 -10.04 11.66
C LEU A 352 14.18 -9.69 13.14
N THR A 353 13.12 -8.97 13.52
CA THR A 353 12.84 -8.65 14.92
C THR A 353 12.47 -9.91 15.71
N THR A 354 11.63 -10.75 15.14
CA THR A 354 11.27 -12.06 15.71
C THR A 354 12.47 -12.98 15.80
N TYR A 355 13.33 -12.98 14.78
CA TYR A 355 14.61 -13.71 14.80
C TYR A 355 15.57 -13.22 15.88
N TYR A 356 15.69 -11.90 16.07
CA TYR A 356 16.48 -11.35 17.17
C TYR A 356 15.94 -11.77 18.54
N LEU A 357 14.62 -11.71 18.74
CA LEU A 357 13.97 -12.10 19.99
C LEU A 357 14.18 -13.59 20.30
N SER A 358 14.10 -14.46 19.28
CA SER A 358 14.35 -15.88 19.45
C SER A 358 15.79 -16.17 19.86
N LEU A 359 16.77 -15.48 19.27
CA LEU A 359 18.18 -15.68 19.62
C LEU A 359 18.49 -15.16 21.03
N LYS A 360 18.02 -13.95 21.35
CA LYS A 360 18.33 -13.27 22.62
C LYS A 360 17.65 -13.92 23.83
N TYR A 361 16.37 -14.27 23.72
CA TYR A 361 15.57 -14.76 24.86
C TYR A 361 15.23 -16.26 24.77
N LYS A 362 15.64 -16.95 23.71
CA LYS A 362 15.35 -18.39 23.48
C LYS A 362 13.87 -18.73 23.64
N LEU A 363 13.02 -17.86 23.10
CA LEU A 363 11.56 -17.96 23.22
C LEU A 363 11.00 -19.16 22.46
N SER A 364 9.90 -19.70 22.95
CA SER A 364 9.15 -20.73 22.21
C SER A 364 8.50 -20.15 20.96
N ASN A 365 8.33 -20.98 19.92
CA ASN A 365 7.66 -20.58 18.68
C ASN A 365 6.22 -20.08 18.93
N SER A 366 5.54 -20.62 19.94
CA SER A 366 4.18 -20.17 20.31
C SER A 366 4.19 -18.73 20.78
N LEU A 367 5.11 -18.37 21.68
CA LEU A 367 5.18 -17.02 22.25
C LEU A 367 5.59 -15.98 21.19
N LEU A 368 6.49 -16.34 20.26
CA LEU A 368 6.81 -15.50 19.10
C LEU A 368 5.58 -15.26 18.22
N GLY A 369 4.78 -16.32 18.02
CA GLY A 369 3.46 -16.27 17.38
C GLY A 369 2.51 -15.28 18.07
N ASP A 370 2.35 -15.42 19.38
CA ASP A 370 1.45 -14.59 20.19
C ASP A 370 1.87 -13.10 20.14
N ILE A 371 3.16 -12.82 20.37
CA ILE A 371 3.72 -11.44 20.35
C ILE A 371 3.50 -10.80 18.96
N THR A 372 3.83 -11.53 17.89
CA THR A 372 3.73 -10.99 16.53
C THR A 372 2.27 -10.84 16.10
N SER A 373 1.38 -11.74 16.51
CA SER A 373 -0.08 -11.67 16.23
C SER A 373 -0.71 -10.44 16.87
N ILE A 374 -0.45 -10.23 18.17
CA ILE A 374 -0.91 -9.03 18.89
C ILE A 374 -0.36 -7.76 18.22
N SER A 375 0.88 -7.81 17.72
CA SER A 375 1.50 -6.69 17.01
C SER A 375 0.75 -6.37 15.70
N TYR A 376 0.42 -7.37 14.87
CA TYR A 376 -0.38 -7.15 13.66
C TYR A 376 -1.79 -6.61 13.97
N PHE A 377 -2.42 -7.12 15.03
CA PHE A 377 -3.73 -6.64 15.47
C PHE A 377 -3.68 -5.18 15.94
N LEU A 378 -2.66 -4.83 16.74
CA LEU A 378 -2.43 -3.46 17.21
C LEU A 378 -2.14 -2.50 16.06
N ALA A 379 -1.35 -2.93 15.06
CA ALA A 379 -1.09 -2.17 13.85
C ALA A 379 -2.37 -1.87 13.07
N ALA A 380 -3.27 -2.86 12.94
CA ALA A 380 -4.55 -2.69 12.25
C ALA A 380 -5.42 -1.63 12.94
N ILE A 381 -5.59 -1.72 14.27
CA ILE A 381 -6.36 -0.73 15.04
C ILE A 381 -5.74 0.67 14.92
N SER A 382 -4.42 0.76 15.05
CA SER A 382 -3.72 2.04 15.02
C SER A 382 -3.80 2.72 13.66
N SER A 383 -3.79 1.94 12.57
CA SER A 383 -3.95 2.47 11.20
C SER A 383 -5.33 3.13 10.98
N ILE A 384 -6.38 2.62 11.62
CA ILE A 384 -7.73 3.21 11.57
C ILE A 384 -7.74 4.53 12.36
N ALA A 385 -7.08 4.56 13.52
CA ALA A 385 -7.00 5.75 14.37
C ALA A 385 -6.14 6.89 13.79
N ALA A 386 -5.31 6.60 12.78
CA ALA A 386 -4.40 7.56 12.15
C ALA A 386 -5.11 8.78 11.54
N GLY A 387 -6.20 8.56 10.80
CA GLY A 387 -6.96 9.63 10.14
C GLY A 387 -7.58 10.64 11.11
N PRO A 388 -8.39 10.19 12.08
CA PRO A 388 -8.93 11.07 13.12
C PRO A 388 -7.85 11.85 13.87
N LEU A 389 -6.74 11.21 14.23
CA LEU A 389 -5.63 11.87 14.91
C LEU A 389 -4.99 12.98 14.05
N ALA A 390 -4.88 12.74 12.74
CA ALA A 390 -4.36 13.71 11.77
C ALA A 390 -5.23 14.96 11.66
N ASN A 391 -6.55 14.82 11.78
CA ASN A 391 -7.48 15.95 11.76
C ASN A 391 -7.33 16.85 13.00
N HIS A 392 -6.92 16.28 14.15
CA HIS A 392 -6.77 17.03 15.40
C HIS A 392 -5.39 17.67 15.57
N LEU A 393 -4.32 16.96 15.21
CA LEU A 393 -2.95 17.43 15.44
C LEU A 393 -2.31 18.07 14.19
N GLY A 394 -2.88 17.82 13.01
CA GLY A 394 -2.31 18.18 11.71
C GLY A 394 -1.44 17.06 11.11
N LEU A 395 -1.40 16.96 9.78
CA LEU A 395 -0.79 15.84 9.04
C LEU A 395 0.68 15.60 9.44
N ILE A 396 1.51 16.64 9.42
CA ILE A 396 2.95 16.54 9.72
C ILE A 396 3.19 16.21 11.19
N ASN A 397 2.49 16.90 12.09
CA ASN A 397 2.62 16.67 13.53
C ASN A 397 2.22 15.25 13.89
N THR A 398 1.14 14.71 13.32
CA THR A 398 0.74 13.32 13.55
C THR A 398 1.79 12.33 13.06
N MET A 399 2.41 12.56 11.90
CA MET A 399 3.52 11.72 11.43
C MET A 399 4.68 11.73 12.44
N VAL A 400 5.18 12.93 12.81
CA VAL A 400 6.36 13.08 13.66
C VAL A 400 6.12 12.60 15.09
N PHE A 401 5.01 13.01 15.73
CA PHE A 401 4.77 12.69 17.14
C PHE A 401 4.38 11.23 17.39
N THR A 402 3.89 10.52 16.37
CA THR A 402 3.71 9.06 16.46
C THR A 402 4.99 8.32 16.14
N HIS A 403 5.80 8.80 15.19
CA HIS A 403 7.06 8.15 14.86
C HIS A 403 8.14 8.33 15.93
N ILE A 404 8.31 9.49 16.56
CA ILE A 404 9.38 9.69 17.56
C ILE A 404 9.35 8.64 18.69
N PRO A 405 8.22 8.37 19.37
CA PRO A 405 8.17 7.33 20.39
C PRO A 405 8.39 5.92 19.80
N SER A 406 7.93 5.66 18.57
CA SER A 406 8.19 4.40 17.87
C SER A 406 9.67 4.20 17.57
N SER A 407 10.33 5.22 17.00
CA SER A 407 11.75 5.27 16.67
C SER A 407 12.62 5.14 17.92
N ALA A 408 12.24 5.80 19.01
CA ALA A 408 12.87 5.63 20.32
C ALA A 408 12.70 4.20 20.84
N ALA A 409 11.53 3.59 20.68
CA ALA A 409 11.31 2.20 21.09
C ALA A 409 12.17 1.21 20.29
N VAL A 410 12.41 1.46 18.99
CA VAL A 410 13.38 0.70 18.17
C VAL A 410 14.80 0.89 18.69
N LEU A 411 15.21 2.12 18.97
CA LEU A 411 16.55 2.43 19.45
C LEU A 411 16.86 1.76 20.80
N LEU A 412 15.89 1.79 21.71
CA LEU A 412 16.00 1.21 23.05
C LEU A 412 15.71 -0.31 23.05
N PHE A 413 15.22 -0.87 21.95
CA PHE A 413 14.83 -2.28 21.83
C PHE A 413 15.88 -3.27 22.33
N PRO A 414 17.19 -3.07 22.10
CA PRO A 414 18.20 -4.00 22.58
C PRO A 414 18.60 -3.85 24.05
N LEU A 415 18.27 -2.72 24.69
CA LEU A 415 18.75 -2.39 26.05
C LEU A 415 18.24 -3.31 27.16
N PRO A 416 16.98 -3.79 27.16
CA PRO A 416 16.50 -4.65 28.24
C PRO A 416 17.36 -5.91 28.35
N SER A 417 17.75 -6.27 29.57
CA SER A 417 18.52 -7.50 29.81
C SER A 417 17.74 -8.75 29.42
N GLU A 418 18.43 -9.88 29.28
CA GLU A 418 17.82 -11.19 28.96
C GLU A 418 16.74 -11.64 29.96
N ASN A 419 16.79 -11.13 31.19
CA ASN A 419 15.79 -11.43 32.21
C ASN A 419 14.53 -10.52 32.16
N ASN A 420 14.54 -9.47 31.33
CA ASN A 420 13.43 -8.52 31.24
C ASN A 420 12.74 -8.56 29.88
N LEU A 421 12.09 -9.69 29.59
CA LEU A 421 11.32 -9.88 28.36
C LEU A 421 10.14 -8.90 28.25
N VAL A 422 9.49 -8.58 29.37
CA VAL A 422 8.27 -7.74 29.41
C VAL A 422 8.55 -6.35 28.85
N LEU A 423 9.67 -5.72 29.24
CA LEU A 423 10.03 -4.40 28.72
C LEU A 423 10.25 -4.44 27.19
N THR A 424 10.91 -5.49 26.67
CA THR A 424 11.12 -5.66 25.23
C THR A 424 9.80 -5.82 24.47
N ILE A 425 8.84 -6.58 25.02
CA ILE A 425 7.50 -6.72 24.44
C ILE A 425 6.77 -5.38 24.43
N ILE A 426 6.84 -4.60 25.52
CA ILE A 426 6.24 -3.27 25.60
C ILE A 426 6.83 -2.36 24.53
N LEU A 427 8.17 -2.32 24.37
CA LEU A 427 8.83 -1.55 23.32
C LEU A 427 8.40 -2.00 21.93
N PHE A 428 8.25 -3.31 21.70
CA PHE A 428 7.77 -3.85 20.43
C PHE A 428 6.35 -3.41 20.08
N PHE A 429 5.46 -3.40 21.07
CA PHE A 429 4.08 -2.96 20.91
C PHE A 429 3.97 -1.45 20.70
N ILE A 430 4.73 -0.65 21.45
CA ILE A 430 4.83 0.81 21.22
C ILE A 430 5.28 1.07 19.79
N ARG A 431 6.36 0.41 19.36
CA ARG A 431 6.86 0.51 17.99
C ARG A 431 5.75 0.21 16.99
N THR A 432 5.14 -0.98 17.11
CA THR A 432 4.21 -1.47 16.10
C THR A 432 2.93 -0.66 16.03
N GLY A 433 2.36 -0.29 17.19
CA GLY A 433 1.15 0.52 17.26
C GLY A 433 1.37 1.88 16.62
N LEU A 434 2.47 2.56 16.96
CA LEU A 434 2.67 3.93 16.50
C LEU A 434 3.30 4.03 15.09
N ASN A 435 4.11 3.05 14.66
CA ASN A 435 4.77 3.11 13.34
C ASN A 435 3.78 3.18 12.18
N ASN A 436 2.66 2.48 12.30
CA ASN A 436 1.66 2.35 11.22
C ASN A 436 0.71 3.55 11.12
N MET A 437 0.83 4.55 12.01
CA MET A 437 -0.06 5.71 12.04
C MET A 437 0.30 6.82 11.05
N ASP A 438 1.39 6.66 10.30
CA ASP A 438 1.88 7.65 9.34
C ASP A 438 1.34 7.46 7.93
N GLN A 439 0.81 6.28 7.59
CA GLN A 439 0.44 5.93 6.22
C GLN A 439 -0.62 6.87 5.65
N ALA A 440 -1.72 7.07 6.40
CA ALA A 440 -2.81 7.96 5.99
C ALA A 440 -2.39 9.44 6.00
N PRO A 441 -1.76 9.97 7.08
CA PRO A 441 -1.25 11.34 7.08
C PRO A 441 -0.26 11.65 5.97
N ARG A 442 0.67 10.73 5.65
CA ARG A 442 1.67 10.89 4.58
C ARG A 442 1.03 10.97 3.21
N ALA A 443 0.07 10.08 2.93
CA ALA A 443 -0.67 10.09 1.68
C ALA A 443 -1.48 11.39 1.53
N ALA A 444 -2.15 11.84 2.59
CA ALA A 444 -2.89 13.09 2.61
C ALA A 444 -1.96 14.31 2.45
N PHE A 445 -0.78 14.28 3.07
CA PHE A 445 0.21 15.36 2.97
C PHE A 445 0.72 15.51 1.54
N ILE A 446 1.14 14.40 0.91
CA ILE A 446 1.57 14.42 -0.49
C ILE A 446 0.44 14.90 -1.40
N ALA A 447 -0.79 14.43 -1.19
CA ALA A 447 -1.95 14.88 -1.96
C ALA A 447 -2.28 16.37 -1.78
N ALA A 448 -1.93 16.96 -0.64
CA ALA A 448 -2.18 18.38 -0.36
C ALA A 448 -1.08 19.32 -0.90
N VAL A 449 0.13 18.80 -1.15
CA VAL A 449 1.27 19.62 -1.64
C VAL A 449 1.60 19.36 -3.12
N VAL A 450 0.95 18.38 -3.74
CA VAL A 450 1.17 17.98 -5.13
C VAL A 450 -0.13 18.13 -5.92
N PRO A 451 -0.11 18.84 -7.06
CA PRO A 451 -1.25 18.93 -7.98
C PRO A 451 -1.80 17.55 -8.39
N THR A 452 -3.11 17.45 -8.58
CA THR A 452 -3.82 16.18 -8.86
C THR A 452 -3.34 15.49 -10.14
N ASN A 453 -2.98 16.26 -11.17
CA ASN A 453 -2.41 15.78 -12.43
C ASN A 453 -1.01 15.14 -12.26
N GLU A 454 -0.24 15.55 -11.25
CA GLU A 454 1.10 15.04 -10.95
C GLU A 454 1.11 13.95 -9.87
N LEU A 455 0.03 13.85 -9.08
CA LEU A 455 -0.06 13.01 -7.89
C LEU A 455 0.20 11.53 -8.19
N THR A 456 -0.29 11.00 -9.30
CA THR A 456 -0.04 9.60 -9.71
C THR A 456 1.44 9.36 -10.01
N ALA A 457 2.10 10.27 -10.72
CA ALA A 457 3.53 10.16 -11.02
C ALA A 457 4.38 10.24 -9.75
N VAL A 458 4.09 11.20 -8.88
CA VAL A 458 4.79 11.37 -7.60
C VAL A 458 4.60 10.16 -6.68
N ASN A 459 3.39 9.63 -6.56
CA ASN A 459 3.13 8.43 -5.77
C ASN A 459 3.86 7.20 -6.32
N GLY A 460 3.92 7.06 -7.64
CA GLY A 460 4.68 5.99 -8.29
C GLY A 460 6.18 6.05 -7.96
N ILE A 461 6.81 7.23 -8.09
CA ILE A 461 8.23 7.42 -7.76
C ILE A 461 8.47 7.21 -6.27
N THR A 462 7.63 7.80 -5.41
CA THR A 462 7.73 7.69 -3.95
C THR A 462 7.65 6.23 -3.51
N SER A 463 6.67 5.48 -4.02
CA SER A 463 6.53 4.05 -3.73
C SER A 463 7.75 3.25 -4.19
N THR A 464 8.22 3.48 -5.42
CA THR A 464 9.39 2.78 -5.97
C THR A 464 10.65 3.03 -5.14
N LEU A 465 10.92 4.30 -4.81
CA LEU A 465 12.05 4.69 -3.98
C LEU A 465 11.98 4.02 -2.60
N ARG A 466 10.80 4.06 -2.01
CA ARG A 466 10.54 3.50 -0.69
C ARG A 466 10.80 2.00 -0.67
N THR A 467 10.24 1.26 -1.63
CA THR A 467 10.43 -0.19 -1.72
C THR A 467 11.88 -0.57 -2.03
N LEU A 468 12.58 0.17 -2.91
CA LEU A 468 14.01 -0.07 -3.13
C LEU A 468 14.83 0.16 -1.85
N SER A 469 14.51 1.20 -1.09
CA SER A 469 15.19 1.50 0.18
C SER A 469 14.98 0.40 1.22
N SER A 470 13.76 -0.14 1.37
CA SER A 470 13.51 -1.25 2.31
C SER A 470 14.25 -2.53 1.92
N THR A 471 14.46 -2.78 0.62
CA THR A 471 15.13 -4.02 0.19
C THR A 471 16.57 -4.13 0.69
N VAL A 472 17.27 -3.02 0.89
CA VAL A 472 18.69 -3.01 1.31
C VAL A 472 18.84 -3.35 2.80
N GLY A 473 17.86 -2.98 3.62
CA GLY A 473 17.90 -3.09 5.08
C GLY A 473 18.23 -4.51 5.59
N PRO A 474 17.55 -5.58 5.13
CA PRO A 474 17.80 -6.93 5.61
C PRO A 474 19.24 -7.43 5.45
N THR A 475 19.92 -7.08 4.35
CA THR A 475 21.33 -7.45 4.15
C THR A 475 22.25 -6.74 5.14
N ILE A 476 22.00 -5.45 5.41
CA ILE A 476 22.76 -4.69 6.43
C ILE A 476 22.58 -5.35 7.79
N THR A 477 21.35 -5.69 8.15
CA THR A 477 21.05 -6.36 9.42
C THR A 477 21.64 -7.76 9.49
N GLY A 478 21.58 -8.56 8.42
CA GLY A 478 22.20 -9.88 8.37
C GLY A 478 23.72 -9.81 8.49
N TRP A 479 24.34 -8.76 7.95
CA TRP A 479 25.77 -8.50 8.15
C TRP A 479 26.10 -8.12 9.60
N LEU A 480 25.32 -7.22 10.20
CA LEU A 480 25.46 -6.81 11.61
C LEU A 480 25.12 -7.93 12.59
N ALA A 481 24.25 -8.86 12.20
CA ALA A 481 23.86 -10.01 13.01
C ALA A 481 24.97 -11.04 13.15
N GLN A 482 26.03 -10.99 12.32
CA GLN A 482 27.17 -11.88 12.46
C GLN A 482 27.85 -11.66 13.83
N GLY A 483 27.90 -12.73 14.64
CA GLY A 483 28.49 -12.69 15.98
C GLY A 483 27.55 -12.07 17.02
N GLU A 484 28.06 -11.22 17.90
CA GLU A 484 27.29 -10.64 19.01
C GLU A 484 26.75 -9.23 18.71
N ASN A 485 26.80 -8.80 17.45
CA ASN A 485 26.56 -7.42 17.04
C ASN A 485 25.12 -7.13 16.55
N PHE A 486 24.21 -8.10 16.62
CA PHE A 486 22.86 -7.94 16.07
C PHE A 486 22.09 -6.75 16.69
N TRP A 487 22.34 -6.42 17.97
CA TRP A 487 21.74 -5.26 18.62
C TRP A 487 22.04 -3.92 17.90
N ILE A 488 23.18 -3.80 17.21
CA ILE A 488 23.60 -2.58 16.50
C ILE A 488 22.60 -2.22 15.41
N ALA A 489 21.98 -3.22 14.77
CA ALA A 489 20.98 -2.98 13.71
C ALA A 489 19.79 -2.18 14.22
N PHE A 490 19.33 -2.45 15.45
CA PHE A 490 18.22 -1.72 16.08
C PHE A 490 18.62 -0.31 16.50
N VAL A 491 19.82 -0.14 17.08
CA VAL A 491 20.31 1.20 17.46
C VAL A 491 20.51 2.07 16.21
N ALA A 492 21.09 1.51 15.15
CA ALA A 492 21.27 2.19 13.88
C ALA A 492 19.92 2.55 13.24
N ALA A 493 18.99 1.60 13.15
CA ALA A 493 17.66 1.84 12.59
C ALA A 493 16.86 2.88 13.39
N GLY A 494 16.83 2.77 14.72
CA GLY A 494 16.15 3.75 15.57
C GLY A 494 16.77 5.15 15.45
N SER A 495 18.09 5.24 15.31
CA SER A 495 18.81 6.51 15.12
C SER A 495 18.49 7.14 13.75
N LEU A 496 18.47 6.33 12.68
CA LEU A 496 18.09 6.76 11.34
C LEU A 496 16.64 7.27 11.30
N ARG A 497 15.72 6.58 11.96
CA ARG A 497 14.32 7.01 12.04
C ARG A 497 14.14 8.29 12.83
N LEU A 498 14.81 8.44 13.98
CA LEU A 498 14.78 9.70 14.73
C LEU A 498 15.34 10.86 13.89
N ALA A 499 16.43 10.64 13.15
CA ALA A 499 16.98 11.65 12.24
C ALA A 499 15.98 12.03 11.13
N TYR A 500 15.26 11.06 10.58
CA TYR A 500 14.14 11.29 9.68
C TYR A 500 13.03 12.14 10.33
N ASP A 501 12.58 11.77 11.53
CA ASP A 501 11.48 12.44 12.22
C ASP A 501 11.79 13.91 12.50
N PHE A 502 12.99 14.19 13.02
CA PHE A 502 13.45 15.55 13.26
C PHE A 502 13.69 16.32 11.96
N GLY A 503 14.19 15.66 10.91
CA GLY A 503 14.38 16.26 9.59
C GLY A 503 13.06 16.65 8.94
N LEU A 504 12.04 15.77 9.01
CA LEU A 504 10.69 16.02 8.50
C LEU A 504 10.06 17.19 9.25
N TRP A 505 10.16 17.19 10.57
CA TRP A 505 9.64 18.27 11.41
C TRP A 505 10.31 19.61 11.08
N ALA A 506 11.64 19.67 11.08
CA ALA A 506 12.39 20.91 10.84
C ALA A 506 12.12 21.51 9.44
N LEU A 507 11.97 20.67 8.42
CA LEU A 507 11.79 21.14 7.03
C LEU A 507 10.35 21.53 6.70
N PHE A 508 9.36 20.92 7.36
CA PHE A 508 7.96 21.03 6.92
C PHE A 508 6.99 21.58 7.98
N VAL A 509 7.38 21.75 9.25
CA VAL A 509 6.48 22.25 10.32
C VAL A 509 5.82 23.59 10.00
N ASN A 510 6.48 24.45 9.21
CA ASN A 510 5.98 25.78 8.86
C ASN A 510 5.25 25.84 7.51
N MET A 511 5.07 24.71 6.80
CA MET A 511 4.31 24.73 5.56
C MET A 511 2.82 24.88 5.85
N LYS A 512 2.23 25.98 5.37
CA LYS A 512 0.78 26.15 5.33
C LYS A 512 0.22 25.20 4.27
N ILE A 513 -0.50 24.19 4.74
CA ILE A 513 -1.28 23.30 3.87
C ILE A 513 -2.64 23.99 3.72
N ASN A 514 -3.01 24.39 2.51
CA ASN A 514 -4.37 24.86 2.24
C ASN A 514 -5.30 23.66 2.44
N GLN A 515 -6.03 23.65 3.56
CA GLN A 515 -6.94 22.57 3.95
C GLN A 515 -8.27 22.66 3.23
#